data_AF-A0A660HMB3-F1
#
_entry.id   AF-A0A660HMB3-F1
#
_cell.length_a   1.000
_cell.length_b   1.000
_cell.length_c   1.000
_cell.angle_alpha   90.00
_cell.angle_beta   90.00
_cell.angle_gamma   90.00
#
_symmetry.space_group_name_H-M   'P 1'
#
loop_
_entity.id
_entity.type
_entity.pdbx_description
1 polymer ?
#
loop_
_entity_poly.entity_id
_entity_poly.type
_entity_poly.pdbx_seq_one_letter_code
_entity_poly.pdbx_strand_id
1 'polypeptide(L)'
;MTYSSIIFFVIFITFILIIMNIFYEFNEKKRIKKYLLKCDPLEQNLLKSILTENKTKEFTLTKDHLITKKFIHLNIVLKIKDNEVNKSKFICRLNIKVFNLISNDVYLKKIYL
;
A
#
# COMPACT_ATOMS: atom_id res chain seq x y z
N MET A 1 8.31 -32.78 30.20
CA MET A 1 7.84 -32.37 28.86
C MET A 1 8.71 -33.11 27.86
N THR A 2 8.16 -34.02 27.05
CA THR A 2 8.97 -34.75 26.06
C THR A 2 9.35 -33.81 24.91
N TYR A 3 10.49 -34.02 24.28
CA TYR A 3 10.95 -33.22 23.13
C TYR A 3 9.89 -33.12 22.02
N SER A 4 9.13 -34.19 21.80
CA SER A 4 8.00 -34.21 20.86
C SER A 4 6.90 -33.20 21.19
N SER A 5 6.57 -32.99 22.47
CA SER A 5 5.56 -31.99 22.88
C SER A 5 6.03 -30.55 22.63
N ILE A 6 7.33 -30.28 22.80
CA ILE A 6 7.91 -28.95 22.55
C ILE A 6 7.92 -28.64 21.05
N ILE A 7 8.31 -29.61 20.21
CA ILE A 7 8.32 -29.44 18.74
C ILE A 7 6.90 -29.17 18.22
N PHE A 8 5.91 -29.94 18.68
CA PHE A 8 4.52 -29.73 18.31
C PHE A 8 4.02 -28.32 18.69
N PHE A 9 4.39 -27.84 19.88
CA PHE A 9 4.02 -26.50 20.34
C PHE A 9 4.64 -25.39 19.48
N VAL A 10 5.90 -25.53 19.07
CA VAL A 10 6.56 -24.57 18.16
C VAL A 10 5.88 -24.54 16.80
N ILE A 11 5.54 -25.71 16.23
CA ILE A 11 4.82 -25.81 14.95
C ILE A 11 3.42 -25.15 15.06
N PHE A 12 2.74 -25.33 16.19
CA PHE A 12 1.43 -24.74 16.40
C PHE A 12 1.48 -23.21 16.49
N ILE A 13 2.48 -22.66 17.18
CA ILE A 13 2.68 -21.20 17.26
C ILE A 13 2.99 -20.62 15.88
N THR A 14 3.90 -21.24 15.12
CA THR A 14 4.24 -20.75 13.77
C THR A 14 3.03 -20.79 12.85
N PHE A 15 2.19 -21.82 12.95
CA PHE A 15 0.94 -21.91 12.20
C PHE A 15 -0.04 -20.78 12.53
N ILE A 16 -0.23 -20.46 13.82
CA ILE A 16 -1.07 -19.34 14.25
C ILE A 16 -0.54 -18.01 13.69
N LEU A 17 0.78 -17.79 13.77
CA LEU A 17 1.41 -16.57 13.25
C LEU A 17 1.20 -16.43 11.74
N ILE A 18 1.29 -17.53 10.98
CA ILE A 18 1.03 -17.54 9.53
C ILE A 18 -0.42 -17.16 9.24
N ILE A 19 -1.39 -17.77 9.94
CA ILE A 19 -2.81 -17.45 9.77
C ILE A 19 -3.06 -15.97 10.08
N MET A 20 -2.54 -15.46 11.21
CA MET A 20 -2.73 -14.08 11.61
C MET A 20 -2.16 -13.11 10.57
N ASN A 21 -1.00 -13.43 9.99
CA ASN A 21 -0.40 -12.64 8.91
C ASN A 21 -1.27 -12.63 7.64
N ILE A 22 -1.86 -13.76 7.26
CA ILE A 22 -2.78 -13.84 6.11
C ILE A 22 -4.02 -12.97 6.33
N PHE A 23 -4.64 -13.06 7.51
CA PHE A 23 -5.79 -12.21 7.85
C PHE A 23 -5.43 -10.73 7.84
N TYR A 24 -4.27 -10.37 8.37
CA TYR A 24 -3.78 -9.00 8.35
C TYR A 24 -3.61 -8.47 6.92
N GLU A 25 -2.93 -9.22 6.05
CA GLU A 25 -2.78 -8.83 4.64
C GLU A 25 -4.12 -8.67 3.92
N PHE A 26 -5.08 -9.57 4.18
CA PHE A 26 -6.40 -9.49 3.57
C PHE A 26 -7.15 -8.24 4.04
N ASN A 27 -7.08 -7.92 5.33
CA ASN A 27 -7.75 -6.76 5.89
C ASN A 27 -7.15 -5.44 5.36
N GLU A 28 -5.82 -5.36 5.27
CA GLU A 28 -5.14 -4.21 4.66
C GLU A 28 -5.53 -4.03 3.19
N LYS A 29 -5.53 -5.11 2.39
CA LYS A 29 -6.00 -5.06 0.99
C LYS A 29 -7.44 -4.57 0.89
N LYS A 30 -8.33 -5.07 1.75
CA LYS A 30 -9.74 -4.65 1.80
C LYS A 30 -9.89 -3.17 2.17
N ARG A 31 -9.11 -2.70 3.16
CA ARG A 31 -9.08 -1.30 3.59
C ARG A 31 -8.64 -0.38 2.44
N ILE A 32 -7.54 -0.72 1.78
CA ILE A 32 -7.02 0.04 0.63
C ILE A 32 -8.03 0.02 -0.53
N LYS A 33 -8.59 -1.14 -0.87
CA LYS A 33 -9.63 -1.25 -1.91
C LYS A 33 -10.84 -0.36 -1.61
N LYS A 34 -11.36 -0.41 -0.38
CA LYS A 34 -12.49 0.42 0.05
C LYS A 34 -12.18 1.90 -0.06
N TYR A 35 -10.95 2.29 0.24
CA TYR A 35 -10.49 3.65 0.07
C TYR A 35 -10.43 4.08 -1.40
N LEU A 36 -9.79 3.28 -2.26
CA LEU A 36 -9.68 3.56 -3.70
C LEU A 36 -11.05 3.73 -4.36
N LEU A 37 -12.03 2.89 -4.00
CA LEU A 37 -13.40 3.01 -4.51
C LEU A 37 -14.13 4.29 -4.05
N LYS A 38 -13.63 4.95 -3.00
CA LYS A 38 -14.21 6.17 -2.42
C LYS A 38 -13.34 7.41 -2.62
N CYS A 39 -12.26 7.31 -3.40
CA CYS A 39 -11.42 8.46 -3.68
C CYS A 39 -12.23 9.55 -4.39
N ASP A 40 -12.02 10.80 -3.99
CA ASP A 40 -12.58 11.96 -4.68
C ASP A 40 -11.98 12.08 -6.09
N PRO A 41 -12.64 12.75 -7.05
CA PRO A 41 -12.15 12.87 -8.44
C PRO A 41 -10.73 13.42 -8.54
N LEU A 42 -10.34 14.34 -7.65
CA LEU A 42 -8.99 14.90 -7.61
C LEU A 42 -7.96 13.86 -7.14
N GLU A 43 -8.28 13.10 -6.08
CA GLU A 43 -7.45 11.98 -5.61
C GLU A 43 -7.32 10.90 -6.69
N GLN A 44 -8.42 10.61 -7.41
CA GLN A 44 -8.43 9.65 -8.51
C GLN A 44 -7.51 10.08 -9.66
N ASN A 45 -7.61 11.34 -10.10
CA ASN A 45 -6.78 11.87 -11.17
C ASN A 45 -5.30 11.88 -10.81
N LEU A 46 -4.96 12.24 -9.57
CA LEU A 46 -3.58 12.22 -9.08
C LEU A 46 -3.05 10.79 -8.99
N LEU A 47 -3.84 9.83 -8.52
CA LEU A 47 -3.41 8.43 -8.50
C LEU A 47 -3.29 7.86 -9.91
N LYS A 48 -4.19 8.24 -10.82
CA LYS A 48 -4.15 7.85 -12.23
C LYS A 48 -2.90 8.36 -12.94
N SER A 49 -2.50 9.62 -12.72
CA SER A 49 -1.25 10.14 -13.28
C SER A 49 -0.03 9.39 -12.73
N ILE A 50 0.01 9.13 -11.41
CA ILE A 50 1.06 8.32 -10.79
C ILE A 50 1.13 6.91 -11.41
N LEU A 51 -0.02 6.26 -11.59
CA LEU A 51 -0.10 4.89 -12.14
C LEU A 51 0.27 4.81 -13.62
N THR A 52 -0.06 5.83 -14.40
CA THR A 52 0.19 5.84 -15.85
C THR A 52 1.64 6.19 -16.15
N GLU A 53 2.19 7.21 -15.49
CA GLU A 53 3.51 7.75 -15.79
C GLU A 53 4.64 7.08 -15.00
N ASN A 54 4.36 6.61 -13.78
CA ASN A 54 5.39 6.26 -12.79
C ASN A 54 5.19 4.86 -12.19
N LYS A 55 4.81 3.87 -13.00
CA LYS A 55 4.58 2.46 -12.58
C LYS A 55 5.67 1.90 -11.65
N THR A 56 6.91 2.35 -11.80
CA THR A 56 8.04 1.97 -10.94
C THR A 56 8.99 3.13 -10.59
N LYS A 57 8.73 4.34 -11.11
CA LYS A 57 9.63 5.48 -10.96
C LYS A 57 9.32 6.28 -9.71
N GLU A 58 10.35 6.90 -9.16
CA GLU A 58 10.21 7.86 -8.07
C GLU A 58 9.55 9.14 -8.60
N PHE A 59 8.63 9.70 -7.83
CA PHE A 59 7.96 10.96 -8.14
C PHE A 59 7.93 11.85 -6.91
N THR A 60 7.70 13.14 -7.14
CA THR A 60 7.65 14.12 -6.04
C THR A 60 6.21 14.43 -5.66
N LEU A 61 5.94 14.45 -4.36
CA LEU A 61 4.67 14.90 -3.80
C LEU A 61 4.90 16.01 -2.79
N THR A 62 3.98 16.98 -2.72
CA THR A 62 4.07 18.09 -1.76
C THR A 62 3.78 17.60 -0.34
N LYS A 63 4.66 17.93 0.63
CA LYS A 63 4.57 17.45 2.02
C LYS A 63 3.30 17.91 2.73
N ASP A 64 2.88 19.14 2.45
CA ASP A 64 1.80 19.79 3.18
C ASP A 64 0.41 19.45 2.66
N HIS A 65 0.32 18.78 1.51
CA HIS A 65 -0.96 18.41 0.94
C HIS A 65 -1.60 17.25 1.72
N LEU A 66 -2.88 17.40 2.10
CA LEU A 66 -3.62 16.39 2.86
C LEU A 66 -3.64 15.03 2.13
N ILE A 67 -3.78 15.05 0.81
CA ILE A 67 -3.77 13.84 -0.05
C ILE A 67 -2.46 13.08 0.10
N THR A 68 -1.31 13.77 0.10
CA THR A 68 0.00 13.13 0.24
C THR A 68 0.15 12.45 1.60
N LYS A 69 -0.25 13.14 2.68
CA LYS A 69 -0.25 12.54 4.03
C LYS A 69 -1.14 11.31 4.09
N LYS A 70 -2.33 11.38 3.50
CA LYS A 70 -3.32 10.29 3.44
C LYS A 70 -2.82 9.09 2.63
N PHE A 71 -2.20 9.33 1.48
CA PHE A 71 -1.64 8.29 0.62
C PHE A 71 -0.47 7.56 1.29
N ILE A 72 0.37 8.29 2.04
CA ILE A 72 1.45 7.69 2.84
C ILE A 72 0.86 6.89 4.01
N HIS A 73 -0.09 7.45 4.75
CA HIS A 73 -0.71 6.78 5.90
C HIS A 73 -1.42 5.46 5.50
N LEU A 74 -2.05 5.43 4.33
CA LEU A 74 -2.72 4.26 3.80
C LEU A 74 -1.78 3.29 3.07
N ASN A 75 -0.46 3.53 3.09
CA ASN A 75 0.54 2.75 2.37
C ASN A 75 0.27 2.62 0.85
N ILE A 76 -0.41 3.60 0.26
CA ILE A 76 -0.65 3.69 -1.19
C ILE A 76 0.63 4.13 -1.87
N VAL A 77 1.29 5.12 -1.28
CA VAL A 77 2.57 5.65 -1.70
C VAL A 77 3.56 5.52 -0.55
N LEU A 78 4.76 5.05 -0.85
CA LEU A 78 5.87 4.93 0.09
C LEU A 78 6.75 6.17 -0.01
N LYS A 79 7.01 6.82 1.12
CA LYS A 79 8.05 7.87 1.21
C LYS A 79 9.41 7.18 1.16
N ILE A 80 10.26 7.59 0.22
CA ILE A 80 11.64 7.10 0.09
C ILE A 80 12.57 8.03 0.85
N LYS A 81 12.55 9.32 0.51
CA LYS A 81 13.42 10.33 1.13
C LYS A 81 12.81 11.72 1.05
N ASP A 82 13.36 12.63 1.83
CA ASP A 82 13.10 14.05 1.68
C ASP A 82 13.80 14.58 0.43
N ASN A 83 13.14 15.49 -0.29
CA ASN A 83 13.77 16.14 -1.42
C ASN A 83 14.75 17.21 -0.91
N GLU A 84 16.05 17.00 -1.14
CA GLU A 84 17.11 17.89 -0.67
C GLU A 84 17.10 19.25 -1.38
N VAL A 85 16.63 19.30 -2.63
CA VAL A 85 16.55 20.52 -3.44
C VAL A 85 15.30 21.33 -3.08
N ASN A 86 14.18 20.66 -2.79
CA ASN A 86 12.95 21.31 -2.40
C ASN A 86 12.37 20.70 -1.12
N LYS A 87 12.68 21.34 0.02
CA LYS A 87 12.26 20.89 1.35
C LYS A 87 10.75 20.75 1.53
N SER A 88 9.93 21.35 0.66
CA SER A 88 8.46 21.21 0.66
C SER A 88 7.94 19.95 -0.04
N LYS A 89 8.81 19.11 -0.61
CA LYS A 89 8.44 17.90 -1.35
C LYS A 89 9.06 16.62 -0.76
N PHE A 90 8.30 15.53 -0.78
CA PHE A 90 8.80 14.17 -0.57
C PHE A 90 9.13 13.52 -1.91
N ILE A 91 10.15 12.67 -1.91
CA ILE A 91 10.40 11.71 -2.97
C ILE A 91 9.69 10.42 -2.56
N CYS A 92 8.81 9.98 -3.43
CA CYS A 92 7.82 8.96 -3.18
C CYS A 92 7.81 7.92 -4.29
N ARG A 93 7.34 6.72 -3.98
CA ARG A 93 7.11 5.65 -4.97
C ARG A 93 5.81 4.94 -4.67
N LEU A 94 5.12 4.50 -5.72
CA LEU A 94 3.89 3.73 -5.58
C LEU A 94 4.18 2.38 -4.90
N ASN A 95 3.35 2.00 -3.94
CA ASN A 95 3.43 0.67 -3.35
C ASN A 95 2.99 -0.38 -4.38
N ILE A 96 3.88 -1.33 -4.69
CA ILE A 96 3.62 -2.36 -5.69
C ILE A 96 2.42 -3.25 -5.31
N LYS A 97 2.15 -3.44 -4.01
CA LYS A 97 0.97 -4.17 -3.54
C LYS A 97 -0.32 -3.46 -3.98
N VAL A 98 -0.33 -2.13 -3.99
CA VAL A 98 -1.48 -1.32 -4.43
C VAL A 98 -1.61 -1.33 -5.95
N PHE A 99 -0.49 -1.24 -6.68
CA PHE A 99 -0.50 -1.42 -8.12
C PHE A 99 -1.10 -2.77 -8.54
N ASN A 100 -0.65 -3.86 -7.89
CA ASN A 100 -1.16 -5.20 -8.14
C ASN A 100 -2.64 -5.33 -7.77
N LEU A 101 -3.06 -4.69 -6.67
CA LEU A 101 -4.45 -4.68 -6.25
C LEU A 101 -5.35 -3.97 -7.28
N ILE A 102 -4.91 -2.84 -7.85
CA ILE A 102 -5.65 -2.13 -8.90
C ILE A 102 -5.68 -2.93 -10.20
N SER A 103 -4.53 -3.52 -10.58
CA SER A 103 -4.40 -4.26 -11.83
C SER A 103 -5.22 -5.55 -11.87
N ASN A 104 -5.36 -6.22 -10.73
CA ASN A 104 -6.08 -7.49 -10.60
C ASN A 104 -7.60 -7.31 -10.36
N ASP A 105 -8.06 -6.12 -9.98
CA ASP A 105 -9.47 -5.86 -9.72
C ASP A 105 -10.13 -5.17 -10.92
N VAL A 106 -11.17 -5.80 -11.49
CA VAL A 106 -11.83 -5.34 -12.72
C VAL A 106 -12.43 -3.93 -12.57
N TYR A 107 -12.94 -3.57 -11.39
CA TYR A 107 -13.55 -2.27 -11.16
C TYR A 107 -12.49 -1.19 -10.97
N LEU A 108 -11.49 -1.46 -10.13
CA LEU A 108 -10.39 -0.51 -9.91
C LEU A 108 -9.60 -0.28 -11.20
N LYS A 109 -9.38 -1.33 -11.99
CA LYS A 109 -8.73 -1.23 -13.28
C LYS A 109 -9.45 -0.22 -14.17
N LYS A 110 -10.77 -0.28 -14.30
CA LYS A 110 -11.55 0.69 -15.11
C LYS A 110 -11.45 2.14 -14.64
N ILE A 111 -11.26 2.37 -13.35
CA ILE A 111 -11.18 3.72 -12.78
C ILE A 111 -9.78 4.31 -13.04
N TYR A 112 -8.74 3.50 -12.86
CA TYR A 112 -7.36 3.98 -12.70
C TYR A 112 -6.38 3.61 -13.83
N LEU A 113 -6.71 2.65 -14.70
CA LEU A 113 -5.87 2.16 -15.81
C LEU A 113 -6.62 2.24 -17.13
#